data_AF-A0A3N5M513-F1
#
_entry.id   AF-A0A3N5M513-F1
#
_cell.length_a   1.000
_cell.length_b   1.000
_cell.length_c   1.000
_cell.angle_alpha   90.00
_cell.angle_beta   90.00
_cell.angle_gamma   90.00
#
_symmetry.space_group_name_H-M   'P 1'
#
loop_
_entity.id
_entity.type
_entity.pdbx_description
1 polymer ?
#
loop_
_entity_poly.entity_id
_entity_poly.type
_entity_poly.pdbx_seq_one_letter_code
_entity_poly.pdbx_strand_id
1 'polypeptide(L)'
;MSVDTRRVKILAFMLSSFCAGIAGALFAHLLQFISPRVFDIVKTTEVLIMVYLGGIASIGGSILGAAIYTLLLEILRPSTVASLLSWLPSGLFDPLNKYVISHLGILRMIIMPLLLVLVMIFWPRGIMGKREFRMFIPRRDRKAHRPESSVGGMSNHGVADSP
;
A
#
# COMPACT_ATOMS: atom_id res chain seq x y z
N MET A 1 25.83 -22.91 -1.05
CA MET A 1 25.50 -22.15 -2.27
C MET A 1 25.19 -20.72 -1.86
N SER A 2 26.08 -19.76 -2.17
CA SER A 2 25.84 -18.33 -1.88
C SER A 2 24.88 -17.77 -2.94
N VAL A 3 23.78 -17.16 -2.49
CA VAL A 3 22.86 -16.45 -3.38
C VAL A 3 23.39 -15.04 -3.56
N ASP A 4 23.56 -14.62 -4.81
CA ASP A 4 24.04 -13.28 -5.14
C ASP A 4 22.97 -12.23 -4.82
N THR A 5 22.98 -11.72 -3.59
CA THR A 5 21.98 -10.75 -3.08
C THR A 5 21.96 -9.46 -3.88
N ARG A 6 23.08 -9.11 -4.55
CA ARG A 6 23.17 -7.93 -5.41
C ARG A 6 22.26 -8.09 -6.63
N ARG A 7 22.31 -9.25 -7.30
CA ARG A 7 21.45 -9.54 -8.46
C ARG A 7 19.98 -9.50 -8.10
N VAL A 8 19.61 -10.10 -6.97
CA VAL A 8 18.20 -10.15 -6.52
C VAL A 8 17.67 -8.74 -6.20
N LYS A 9 18.45 -7.90 -5.51
CA LYS A 9 18.04 -6.51 -5.21
C LYS A 9 17.91 -5.66 -6.48
N ILE A 10 18.86 -5.77 -7.40
CA ILE A 10 18.80 -5.05 -8.68
C ILE A 10 17.59 -5.49 -9.50
N LEU A 11 17.31 -6.80 -9.57
CA LEU A 11 16.16 -7.32 -10.31
C LEU A 11 14.83 -6.83 -9.71
N ALA A 12 14.70 -6.84 -8.38
CA ALA A 12 13.52 -6.32 -7.69
C ALA A 12 13.35 -4.80 -7.91
N PHE A 13 14.44 -4.03 -7.87
CA PHE A 13 14.42 -2.59 -8.14
C PHE A 13 14.04 -2.28 -9.59
N MET A 14 14.60 -3.01 -10.57
CA MET A 14 14.28 -2.82 -11.99
C MET A 14 12.83 -3.14 -12.28
N LEU A 15 12.28 -4.22 -11.71
CA LEU A 15 10.88 -4.59 -11.87
C LEU A 15 9.94 -3.51 -11.31
N SER A 16 10.24 -2.98 -10.12
CA SER A 16 9.47 -1.89 -9.51
C SER A 16 9.56 -0.60 -10.32
N SER A 17 10.77 -0.22 -10.77
CA SER A 17 10.99 1.01 -11.54
C SER A 17 10.32 0.96 -12.91
N PHE A 18 10.26 -0.22 -13.54
CA PHE A 18 9.55 -0.44 -14.79
C PHE A 18 8.04 -0.16 -14.65
N CYS A 19 7.39 -0.74 -13.63
CA CYS A 19 5.98 -0.49 -13.36
C CYS A 19 5.70 0.98 -13.00
N ALA A 20 6.55 1.59 -12.17
CA ALA A 20 6.42 3.01 -11.82
C ALA A 20 6.60 3.93 -13.05
N GLY A 21 7.53 3.61 -13.95
CA GLY A 21 7.76 4.33 -15.19
C GLY A 21 6.57 4.28 -16.15
N ILE A 22 5.95 3.11 -16.33
CA ILE A 22 4.73 2.96 -17.14
C ILE A 22 3.59 3.78 -16.56
N ALA A 23 3.37 3.72 -15.23
CA ALA A 23 2.34 4.50 -14.57
C ALA A 23 2.55 6.02 -14.76
N GLY A 24 3.79 6.50 -14.63
CA GLY A 24 4.15 7.90 -14.84
C GLY A 24 3.98 8.35 -16.31
N ALA A 25 4.37 7.50 -17.27
CA ALA A 25 4.19 7.78 -18.69
C ALA A 25 2.71 7.87 -19.07
N LEU A 26 1.88 6.96 -18.55
CA LEU A 26 0.43 6.98 -18.75
C LEU A 26 -0.19 8.24 -18.13
N PHE A 27 0.25 8.62 -16.93
CA PHE A 27 -0.21 9.82 -16.24
C PHE A 27 0.11 11.11 -17.01
N ALA A 28 1.33 11.21 -17.55
CA ALA A 28 1.73 12.33 -18.41
C ALA A 28 0.90 12.40 -19.69
N HIS A 29 0.56 11.24 -20.27
CA HIS A 29 -0.28 11.17 -21.46
C HIS A 29 -1.71 11.64 -21.18
N LEU A 30 -2.29 11.26 -20.03
CA LEU A 30 -3.64 11.68 -19.62
C LEU A 30 -3.74 13.19 -19.37
N LEU A 31 -2.70 13.81 -18.80
CA LEU A 31 -2.70 15.23 -18.49
C LEU A 31 -2.41 16.12 -19.71
N GLN A 32 -1.83 15.56 -20.78
CA GLN A 32 -1.40 16.26 -22.01
C GLN A 32 -0.45 17.46 -21.79
N PHE A 33 -0.06 17.70 -20.54
CA PHE A 33 0.75 18.82 -20.07
C PHE A 33 1.52 18.38 -18.83
N ILE A 34 2.83 18.65 -18.82
CA ILE A 34 3.70 18.37 -17.69
C ILE A 34 4.04 19.70 -17.02
N SER A 35 3.61 19.86 -15.77
CA SER A 35 4.06 20.95 -14.91
C SER A 35 4.62 20.40 -13.61
N PRO A 36 5.73 20.97 -13.10
CA PRO A 36 6.28 20.57 -11.80
C PRO A 36 5.31 20.82 -10.66
N ARG A 37 4.31 21.71 -10.85
CA ARG A 37 3.26 21.98 -9.86
C ARG A 37 2.31 20.79 -9.65
N VAL A 38 2.20 19.88 -10.62
CA VAL A 38 1.34 18.70 -10.48
C VAL A 38 1.99 17.64 -9.58
N PHE A 39 3.31 17.71 -9.39
CA PHE A 39 4.08 16.84 -8.50
C PHE A 39 4.44 17.53 -7.18
N ASP A 40 3.48 18.28 -6.62
CA ASP A 40 3.65 18.97 -5.34
C ASP A 40 3.74 17.95 -4.18
N ILE A 41 4.16 18.43 -3.01
CA ILE A 41 4.26 17.67 -1.75
C ILE A 41 2.94 16.98 -1.42
N VAL A 42 1.80 17.59 -1.78
CA VAL A 42 0.48 16.99 -1.58
C VAL A 42 0.36 15.66 -2.34
N LYS A 43 0.87 15.57 -3.58
CA LYS A 43 0.83 14.34 -4.38
C LYS A 43 1.75 13.25 -3.87
N THR A 44 2.96 13.60 -3.44
CA THR A 44 3.86 12.60 -2.85
C THR A 44 3.31 12.06 -1.53
N THR A 45 2.69 12.94 -0.73
CA THR A 45 2.02 12.56 0.51
C THR A 45 0.85 11.62 0.23
N GLU A 46 -0.02 11.92 -0.75
CA GLU A 46 -1.12 11.04 -1.17
C GLU A 46 -0.64 9.62 -1.49
N VAL A 47 0.46 9.48 -2.25
CA VAL A 47 1.06 8.17 -2.57
C VAL A 47 1.57 7.46 -1.31
N LEU A 48 2.22 8.19 -0.39
CA LEU A 48 2.67 7.61 0.89
C LEU A 48 1.50 7.11 1.72
N ILE A 49 0.37 7.81 1.70
CA ILE A 49 -0.80 7.39 2.49
C ILE A 49 -1.45 6.16 1.88
N MET A 50 -1.56 6.05 0.55
CA MET A 50 -2.04 4.82 -0.10
C MET A 50 -1.25 3.58 0.35
N VAL A 51 0.08 3.71 0.43
CA VAL A 51 0.99 2.65 0.89
C VAL A 51 0.84 2.41 2.40
N TYR A 52 0.76 3.48 3.20
CA TYR A 52 0.66 3.38 4.66
C TYR A 52 -0.67 2.76 5.10
N LEU A 53 -1.78 3.16 4.48
CA LEU A 53 -3.12 2.62 4.69
C LEU A 53 -3.18 1.12 4.35
N GLY A 54 -2.45 0.70 3.32
CA GLY A 54 -2.34 -0.70 2.93
C GLY A 54 -1.48 -1.55 3.87
N GLY A 55 -0.43 -0.97 4.43
CA GLY A 55 0.47 -1.58 5.41
C GLY A 55 1.94 -1.58 4.97
N ILE A 56 2.82 -1.01 5.80
CA ILE A 56 4.26 -0.78 5.49
C ILE A 56 5.08 -2.03 5.15
N ALA A 57 4.60 -3.23 5.50
CA ALA A 57 5.34 -4.49 5.37
C ALA A 57 4.68 -5.49 4.40
N SER A 58 3.59 -5.13 3.69
CA SER A 58 2.85 -6.06 2.84
C SER A 58 2.56 -5.50 1.46
N ILE A 59 3.11 -6.14 0.42
CA ILE A 59 2.90 -5.75 -1.00
C ILE A 59 1.41 -5.84 -1.37
N GLY A 60 0.72 -6.91 -0.94
CA GLY A 60 -0.72 -7.08 -1.19
C GLY A 60 -1.59 -6.10 -0.39
N GLY A 61 -1.13 -5.72 0.81
CA GLY A 61 -1.75 -4.67 1.61
C GLY A 61 -1.71 -3.32 0.89
N SER A 62 -0.55 -2.93 0.34
CA SER A 62 -0.38 -1.68 -0.42
C SER A 62 -1.30 -1.58 -1.64
N ILE A 63 -1.49 -2.67 -2.40
CA ILE A 63 -2.40 -2.68 -3.56
C ILE A 63 -3.86 -2.47 -3.10
N LEU A 64 -4.28 -3.18 -2.05
CA LEU A 64 -5.63 -3.05 -1.51
C LEU A 64 -5.84 -1.66 -0.88
N GLY A 65 -4.84 -1.11 -0.20
CA GLY A 65 -4.83 0.24 0.36
C GLY A 65 -4.98 1.31 -0.71
N ALA A 66 -4.24 1.20 -1.82
CA ALA A 66 -4.38 2.09 -2.97
C ALA A 66 -5.79 2.00 -3.61
N ALA A 67 -6.34 0.79 -3.78
CA ALA A 67 -7.67 0.60 -4.33
C ALA A 67 -8.75 1.20 -3.41
N ILE A 68 -8.68 0.94 -2.10
CA ILE A 68 -9.65 1.44 -1.12
C ILE A 68 -9.56 2.95 -0.98
N TYR A 69 -8.35 3.50 -0.92
CA TYR A 69 -8.17 4.94 -0.91
C TYR A 69 -8.75 5.59 -2.17
N THR A 70 -8.50 5.02 -3.35
CA THR A 70 -9.06 5.51 -4.61
C THR A 70 -10.58 5.44 -4.62
N LEU A 71 -11.17 4.32 -4.19
CA LEU A 71 -12.63 4.15 -4.09
C LEU A 71 -13.26 5.15 -3.10
N LEU A 72 -12.61 5.36 -1.96
CA LEU A 72 -13.07 6.31 -0.96
C LEU A 72 -13.08 7.73 -1.52
N LEU A 73 -12.02 8.12 -2.24
CA LEU A 73 -11.96 9.41 -2.93
C LEU A 73 -13.04 9.55 -4.02
N GLU A 74 -13.34 8.47 -4.75
CA GLU A 74 -14.36 8.49 -5.81
C GLU A 74 -15.79 8.59 -5.25
N ILE A 75 -16.07 7.96 -4.09
CA ILE A 75 -17.37 8.05 -3.39
C ILE A 75 -17.59 9.47 -2.85
N LEU A 76 -16.54 10.10 -2.36
CA LEU A 76 -16.58 11.50 -1.89
C LEU A 76 -16.62 12.51 -3.04
N ARG A 77 -16.47 12.04 -4.28
CA ARG A 77 -16.48 12.92 -5.43
C ARG A 77 -17.88 13.51 -5.57
N PRO A 78 -18.03 14.85 -5.60
CA PRO A 78 -19.33 15.51 -5.65
C PRO A 78 -20.22 15.05 -6.80
N SER A 79 -19.62 14.71 -7.94
CA SER A 79 -20.32 14.13 -9.09
C SER A 79 -20.95 12.78 -8.78
N THR A 80 -20.24 11.93 -8.04
CA THR A 80 -20.71 10.60 -7.61
C THR A 80 -21.75 10.73 -6.50
N VAL A 81 -21.54 11.65 -5.55
CA VAL A 81 -22.51 11.98 -4.51
C VAL A 81 -23.80 12.50 -5.12
N ALA A 82 -23.72 13.38 -6.13
CA ALA A 82 -24.89 13.89 -6.84
C ALA A 82 -25.66 12.76 -7.54
N SER A 83 -24.98 11.79 -8.15
CA SER A 83 -25.62 10.62 -8.76
C SER A 83 -26.23 9.66 -7.74
N LEU A 84 -25.54 9.37 -6.63
CA LEU A 84 -26.03 8.47 -5.58
C LEU A 84 -27.24 9.07 -4.86
N LEU A 85 -27.17 10.36 -4.60
CA LEU A 85 -28.16 11.03 -3.79
C LEU A 85 -29.34 11.48 -4.68
N SER A 86 -29.26 11.41 -6.03
CA SER A 86 -30.39 11.69 -6.96
C SER A 86 -31.67 10.90 -6.68
N TRP A 87 -31.56 9.85 -5.88
CA TRP A 87 -32.67 9.10 -5.29
C TRP A 87 -33.47 9.89 -4.24
N LEU A 88 -32.98 11.05 -3.77
CA LEU A 88 -33.60 11.92 -2.75
C LEU A 88 -34.41 13.06 -3.39
N PRO A 89 -35.52 13.53 -2.78
CA PRO A 89 -36.37 14.59 -3.33
C PRO A 89 -35.66 15.93 -3.57
N SER A 90 -35.93 16.55 -4.72
CA SER A 90 -35.26 17.75 -5.27
C SER A 90 -35.28 19.00 -4.36
N GLY A 91 -36.27 19.15 -3.48
CA GLY A 91 -36.42 20.33 -2.61
C GLY A 91 -35.33 20.53 -1.55
N LEU A 92 -34.66 19.46 -1.12
CA LEU A 92 -33.48 19.52 -0.24
C LEU A 92 -32.17 19.45 -1.04
N PHE A 93 -32.27 19.05 -2.30
CA PHE A 93 -31.16 18.60 -3.13
C PHE A 93 -30.43 19.74 -3.83
N ASP A 94 -31.20 20.64 -4.43
CA ASP A 94 -30.69 21.80 -5.15
C ASP A 94 -29.86 22.75 -4.27
N PRO A 95 -30.26 23.10 -3.02
CA PRO A 95 -29.41 23.92 -2.16
C PRO A 95 -28.16 23.15 -1.68
N LEU A 96 -28.29 21.88 -1.29
CA LEU A 96 -27.17 21.10 -0.75
C LEU A 96 -26.09 20.86 -1.82
N ASN A 97 -26.49 20.46 -3.02
CA ASN A 97 -25.59 20.22 -4.14
C ASN A 97 -24.93 21.53 -4.61
N LYS A 98 -25.66 22.64 -4.64
CA LYS A 98 -25.10 23.96 -4.95
C LYS A 98 -24.10 24.45 -3.90
N TYR A 99 -24.34 24.20 -2.61
CA TYR A 99 -23.38 24.49 -1.54
C TYR A 99 -22.10 23.65 -1.67
N VAL A 100 -22.23 22.35 -1.96
CA VAL A 100 -21.09 21.46 -2.23
C VAL A 100 -20.33 21.95 -3.47
N ILE A 101 -21.01 22.20 -4.59
CA ILE A 101 -20.37 22.62 -5.85
C ILE A 101 -19.70 24.00 -5.75
N SER A 102 -20.31 24.97 -5.05
CA SER A 102 -19.76 26.31 -4.90
C SER A 102 -18.61 26.41 -3.89
N HIS A 103 -18.55 25.55 -2.85
CA HIS A 103 -17.44 25.54 -1.89
C HIS A 103 -16.26 24.64 -2.29
N LEU A 104 -16.39 23.87 -3.38
CA LEU A 104 -15.39 22.88 -3.82
C LEU A 104 -14.00 23.43 -4.08
N GLY A 105 -13.85 24.70 -4.47
CA GLY A 105 -12.52 25.30 -4.67
C GLY A 105 -11.67 25.31 -3.39
N ILE A 106 -12.28 25.64 -2.26
CA ILE A 106 -11.61 25.73 -0.94
C ILE A 106 -11.70 24.39 -0.21
N LEU A 107 -12.87 23.74 -0.22
CA LEU A 107 -13.05 22.46 0.47
C LEU A 107 -12.12 21.39 -0.11
N ARG A 108 -11.81 21.38 -1.41
CA ARG A 108 -10.87 20.40 -1.96
C ARG A 108 -9.48 20.46 -1.32
N MET A 109 -9.06 21.62 -0.83
CA MET A 109 -7.74 21.81 -0.20
C MET A 109 -7.71 21.37 1.27
N ILE A 110 -8.85 21.40 1.98
CA ILE A 110 -8.95 21.06 3.41
C ILE A 110 -9.58 19.68 3.62
N ILE A 111 -10.64 19.36 2.88
CA ILE A 111 -11.42 18.15 3.07
C ILE A 111 -10.64 16.90 2.68
N MET A 112 -9.77 16.97 1.66
CA MET A 112 -8.93 15.84 1.27
C MET A 112 -7.95 15.42 2.38
N PRO A 113 -7.12 16.32 2.93
CA PRO A 113 -6.24 15.96 4.05
C PRO A 113 -7.00 15.71 5.37
N LEU A 114 -8.10 16.43 5.63
CA LEU A 114 -8.89 16.22 6.85
C LEU A 114 -9.57 14.85 6.85
N LEU A 115 -10.18 14.49 5.73
CA LEU A 115 -10.84 13.20 5.60
C LEU A 115 -9.83 12.05 5.63
N LEU A 116 -8.66 12.28 5.08
CA LEU A 116 -7.54 11.36 5.20
C LEU A 116 -7.10 11.16 6.65
N VAL A 117 -6.94 12.24 7.42
CA VAL A 117 -6.64 12.16 8.86
C VAL A 117 -7.76 11.40 9.58
N LEU A 118 -9.02 11.62 9.22
CA LEU A 118 -10.15 10.88 9.78
C LEU A 118 -10.08 9.39 9.46
N VAL A 119 -9.71 9.01 8.23
CA VAL A 119 -9.52 7.60 7.83
C VAL A 119 -8.36 6.97 8.58
N MET A 120 -7.28 7.73 8.77
CA MET A 120 -6.10 7.28 9.51
C MET A 120 -6.39 7.13 11.01
N ILE A 121 -7.34 7.90 11.55
CA ILE A 121 -7.83 7.79 12.94
C ILE A 121 -8.78 6.59 13.11
N PHE A 122 -9.61 6.28 12.12
CA PHE A 122 -10.55 5.16 12.18
C PHE A 122 -9.93 3.80 11.78
N TRP A 123 -8.86 3.79 10.98
CA TRP A 123 -8.15 2.57 10.60
C TRP A 123 -6.62 2.63 10.83
N PRO A 124 -6.15 2.78 12.09
CA PRO A 124 -4.74 2.90 12.44
C PRO A 124 -3.90 1.62 12.27
N ARG A 125 -4.46 0.50 11.76
CA ARG A 125 -3.74 -0.78 11.60
C ARG A 125 -3.56 -1.28 10.16
N GLY A 126 -4.13 -0.59 9.17
CA GLY A 126 -4.21 -1.08 7.80
C GLY A 126 -5.07 -2.35 7.67
N ILE A 127 -5.75 -2.52 6.54
CA ILE A 127 -6.75 -3.59 6.35
C ILE A 127 -6.12 -4.98 6.32
N MET A 128 -4.86 -5.06 5.92
CA MET A 128 -4.08 -6.29 5.89
C MET A 128 -2.86 -6.12 6.80
N GLY A 129 -3.00 -6.38 8.10
CA GLY A 129 -1.88 -6.44 9.05
C GLY A 129 -0.85 -7.55 8.73
N LYS A 130 -0.24 -8.19 9.74
CA LYS A 130 0.82 -9.26 9.61
C LYS A 130 0.45 -10.51 8.77
N ARG A 131 -0.66 -10.50 8.03
CA ARG A 131 -1.05 -11.56 7.11
C ARG A 131 -0.38 -11.29 5.77
N GLU A 132 0.91 -11.65 5.70
CA GLU A 132 1.56 -11.84 4.42
C GLU A 132 0.80 -12.92 3.64
N PHE A 133 0.48 -12.64 2.38
CA PHE A 133 0.09 -13.69 1.45
C PHE A 133 1.21 -14.73 1.47
N ARG A 134 0.89 -15.92 1.99
CA ARG A 134 1.73 -17.14 2.03
C ARG A 134 2.27 -17.57 0.65
N MET A 135 1.98 -16.80 -0.39
CA MET A 135 2.38 -16.95 -1.78
C MET A 135 3.77 -16.37 -2.09
N PHE A 136 4.24 -15.35 -1.36
CA PHE A 136 5.53 -14.70 -1.66
C PHE A 136 6.69 -15.10 -0.73
N ILE A 137 6.43 -15.92 0.30
CA ILE A 137 7.51 -16.57 1.05
C ILE A 137 8.08 -17.68 0.15
N PRO A 138 9.34 -17.57 -0.34
CA PRO A 138 9.95 -18.65 -1.10
C PRO A 138 10.03 -19.87 -0.18
N ARG A 139 9.55 -21.04 -0.66
CA ARG A 139 9.55 -22.30 0.10
C ARG A 139 10.94 -22.80 0.57
N ARG A 140 12.01 -22.08 0.24
CA ARG A 140 13.39 -22.47 0.54
C ARG A 140 13.83 -22.18 1.99
N ASP A 141 13.20 -21.25 2.71
CA ASP A 141 13.61 -20.92 4.09
C ASP A 141 12.92 -21.70 5.20
N ARG A 142 11.96 -22.58 4.88
CA ARG A 142 11.29 -23.41 5.88
C ARG A 142 12.17 -24.55 6.45
N LYS A 143 13.38 -24.76 5.90
CA LYS A 143 14.27 -25.86 6.30
C LYS A 143 15.45 -25.46 7.20
N ALA A 144 15.66 -24.17 7.49
CA ALA A 144 16.77 -23.71 8.33
C ALA A 144 16.46 -23.67 9.85
N HIS A 145 15.18 -23.78 10.24
CA HIS A 145 14.77 -23.89 11.65
C HIS A 145 14.56 -25.36 12.06
N ARG A 146 15.59 -26.19 11.90
CA ARG A 146 15.75 -27.35 12.78
C ARG A 146 16.90 -27.02 13.72
N PRO A 147 16.66 -26.85 15.03
CA PRO A 147 17.76 -26.86 15.98
C PRO A 147 18.42 -28.22 15.88
N GLU A 148 19.67 -28.25 15.42
CA GLU A 148 20.55 -29.40 15.59
C GLU A 148 20.81 -29.58 17.09
N SER A 149 19.95 -30.34 17.76
CA SER A 149 20.15 -30.71 19.17
C SER A 149 20.20 -32.23 19.34
N SER A 150 20.84 -32.93 18.41
CA SER A 150 21.02 -34.38 18.52
C SER A 150 22.38 -34.89 18.03
N VAL A 151 23.40 -34.01 17.95
CA VAL A 151 24.81 -34.42 17.81
C VAL A 151 25.50 -34.21 19.16
N GLY A 152 25.20 -35.10 20.10
CA GLY A 152 25.71 -35.03 21.48
C GLY A 152 25.64 -36.38 22.17
N GLY A 153 25.90 -37.46 21.44
CA GLY A 153 25.85 -38.83 21.93
C GLY A 153 26.84 -39.71 21.21
N MET A 154 28.12 -39.33 21.20
CA MET A 154 29.19 -40.19 20.72
C MET A 154 30.52 -39.84 21.42
N SER A 155 30.55 -40.04 22.74
CA SER A 155 31.81 -40.03 23.51
C SER A 155 31.65 -40.76 24.84
N ASN A 156 31.30 -42.04 24.80
CA ASN A 156 31.72 -42.95 25.88
C ASN A 156 31.60 -44.42 25.46
N HIS A 157 32.65 -44.96 24.84
CA HIS A 157 33.01 -46.35 25.09
C HIS A 157 34.49 -46.39 25.42
N GLY A 158 34.74 -46.84 26.64
CA GLY A 158 36.03 -46.82 27.30
C GLY A 158 37.09 -47.63 26.55
N VAL A 159 38.23 -46.97 26.37
CA VAL A 159 39.53 -47.61 26.31
C VAL A 159 39.77 -48.22 27.70
N ALA A 160 39.55 -49.52 27.82
CA ALA A 160 40.10 -50.33 28.89
C ALA A 160 41.26 -51.12 28.29
N ASP A 161 42.44 -50.50 28.26
CA ASP A 161 43.71 -51.17 28.02
C ASP A 161 44.59 -51.04 29.26
N SER A 162 45.30 -52.15 29.52
CA SER A 162 46.39 -52.43 30.49
C SER A 162 46.01 -53.11 31.81
N PRO A 163 46.88 -53.99 32.35
CA PRO A 163 48.19 -54.47 31.84
C PRO A 163 48.16 -55.86 31.17
#